data_AF-F8IGX7-F1
#
_entry.id   AF-F8IGX7-F1
#
_cell.length_a   1.000
_cell.length_b   1.000
_cell.length_c   1.000
_cell.angle_alpha   90.00
_cell.angle_beta   90.00
_cell.angle_gamma   90.00
#
_symmetry.space_group_name_H-M   'P 1'
#
loop_
_entity.id
_entity.type
_entity.pdbx_description
1 polymer ?
#
loop_
_entity_poly.entity_id
_entity_poly.type
_entity_poly.pdbx_seq_one_letter_code
_entity_poly.pdbx_strand_id
1 'polypeptide(L)'
;MNLIHIDKLRPHPKNAEYYVDLTGEKYEELKRSIEVHGIRDPLKILPDGTILAGHQRYRIAKELGIEQVPVAIYDVSPEEAEYLLIADNEERRGEDNDPMRKARRAKFLAEYWGIRRGGARRVVSGGEGAKGQFVPLKSIEDVGEQIGEDVRTTKRLLKLNDLIPELQALVSSGKLGTSAAEQLAYLSPEIQRSLYEALGEEIANRTFAETKELRRRLEEAERRDQETARLQAELAKLREQGREEDRVRIEELENRIRELQEQSGQVATLRRELDALQRQGREEDRARIEELERQIEDLRNRPVEYVEVVPDAVKQEIEAWKRRAVEIEQQKRELESKYQATEQLLARYEQKIQELRQGAPVVQLQVPPALQKIEDEHEARVQRRKLYTKLERAVMDIWTVCHQTGGEVDWVVDEFYRQQRVGPNGMDGFEEVSAFMAKIVDALHATQRPRLLK
;
A
#
# COMPACT_ATOMS: atom_id res chain seq x y z
N MET A 1 36.91 4.98 -6.72
CA MET A 1 35.48 5.24 -6.42
C MET A 1 35.33 6.73 -6.20
N ASN A 2 34.33 7.36 -6.85
CA ASN A 2 34.02 8.75 -6.56
C ASN A 2 33.23 8.80 -5.26
N LEU A 3 33.68 9.63 -4.31
CA LEU A 3 32.97 9.92 -3.07
C LEU A 3 32.20 11.23 -3.25
N ILE A 4 30.91 11.23 -2.95
CA ILE A 4 30.07 12.42 -2.99
C ILE A 4 29.45 12.65 -1.62
N HIS A 5 29.40 13.92 -1.23
CA HIS A 5 28.72 14.34 0.00
C HIS A 5 27.24 13.99 -0.05
N ILE A 6 26.73 13.35 0.99
CA ILE A 6 25.40 12.75 1.00
C ILE A 6 24.28 13.77 0.72
N ASP A 7 24.43 15.01 1.18
CA ASP A 7 23.45 16.10 0.96
C ASP A 7 23.32 16.56 -0.50
N LYS A 8 24.27 16.20 -1.37
CA LYS A 8 24.14 16.44 -2.81
C LYS A 8 23.29 15.39 -3.52
N LEU A 9 22.92 14.32 -2.82
CA LEU A 9 22.14 13.23 -3.37
C LEU A 9 20.66 13.39 -3.03
N ARG A 10 19.80 12.95 -3.95
CA ARG A 10 18.36 12.93 -3.72
C ARG A 10 17.73 11.64 -4.26
N PRO A 11 16.73 11.07 -3.56
CA PRO A 11 15.98 9.94 -4.09
C PRO A 11 15.36 10.25 -5.46
N HIS A 12 15.35 9.28 -6.38
CA HIS A 12 14.56 9.39 -7.60
C HIS A 12 13.07 9.55 -7.28
N PRO A 13 12.35 10.50 -7.91
CA PRO A 13 10.95 10.80 -7.58
C PRO A 13 10.01 9.60 -7.74
N LYS A 14 10.23 8.77 -8.76
CA LYS A 14 9.41 7.57 -9.03
C LYS A 14 9.75 6.34 -8.18
N ASN A 15 10.78 6.38 -7.33
CA ASN A 15 11.18 5.20 -6.55
C ASN A 15 10.04 4.69 -5.65
N ALA A 16 9.28 5.62 -5.04
CA ALA A 16 8.16 5.27 -4.17
C ALA A 16 6.97 4.62 -4.92
N GLU A 17 6.84 4.87 -6.23
CA GLU A 17 5.81 4.26 -7.08
C GLU A 17 6.12 2.80 -7.41
N TYR A 18 7.40 2.41 -7.38
CA TYR A 18 7.85 1.07 -7.75
C TYR A 18 8.25 0.19 -6.57
N TYR A 19 8.71 0.78 -5.47
CA TYR A 19 9.35 0.03 -4.40
C TYR A 19 9.00 0.54 -3.01
N VAL A 20 8.73 -0.38 -2.08
CA VAL A 20 8.63 -0.06 -0.65
C VAL A 20 10.01 0.11 -0.04
N ASP A 21 10.05 0.86 1.05
CA ASP A 21 11.23 0.97 1.88
C ASP A 21 11.45 -0.30 2.70
N LEU A 22 12.72 -0.65 2.93
CA LEU A 22 13.07 -1.83 3.73
C LEU A 22 12.75 -1.56 5.21
N THR A 23 12.20 -2.55 5.90
CA THR A 23 11.81 -2.45 7.32
C THR A 23 12.19 -3.71 8.09
N GLY A 24 12.20 -3.65 9.43
CA GLY A 24 12.40 -4.82 10.29
C GLY A 24 13.82 -5.37 10.28
N GLU A 25 13.96 -6.69 10.47
CA GLU A 25 15.26 -7.35 10.67
C GLU A 25 16.24 -7.14 9.51
N LYS A 26 15.76 -7.21 8.26
CA LYS A 26 16.59 -6.99 7.07
C LYS A 26 17.17 -5.58 6.99
N TYR A 27 16.40 -4.59 7.44
CA TYR A 27 16.91 -3.22 7.52
C TYR A 27 18.05 -3.13 8.53
N GLU A 28 17.87 -3.71 9.71
CA GLU A 28 18.89 -3.73 10.76
C GLU A 28 20.14 -4.53 10.36
N GLU A 29 19.99 -5.63 9.62
CA GLU A 29 21.12 -6.38 9.06
C GLU A 29 21.92 -5.56 8.06
N LEU A 30 21.23 -4.89 7.11
CA LEU A 30 21.89 -4.01 6.15
C LEU A 30 22.57 -2.83 6.86
N LYS A 31 21.93 -2.27 7.90
CA LYS A 31 22.48 -1.19 8.72
C LYS A 31 23.75 -1.60 9.45
N ARG A 32 23.74 -2.73 10.16
CA ARG A 32 24.95 -3.30 10.80
C ARG A 32 26.07 -3.56 9.81
N SER A 33 25.73 -4.08 8.62
CA SER A 33 26.72 -4.31 7.56
C SER A 33 27.38 -3.00 7.09
N ILE A 34 26.59 -1.95 6.87
CA ILE A 34 27.10 -0.63 6.47
C ILE A 34 27.89 0.03 7.60
N GLU A 35 27.48 -0.15 8.86
CA GLU A 35 28.21 0.36 10.02
C GLU A 35 29.60 -0.29 10.15
N VAL A 36 29.71 -1.61 9.98
CA VAL A 36 30.97 -2.35 10.13
C VAL A 36 31.87 -2.25 8.90
N HIS A 37 31.30 -2.23 7.69
CA HIS A 37 32.06 -2.37 6.44
C HIS A 37 31.95 -1.17 5.50
N GLY A 38 31.16 -0.16 5.85
CA GLY A 38 30.80 0.92 4.95
C GLY A 38 29.93 0.44 3.78
N ILE A 39 29.67 1.35 2.86
CA ILE A 39 28.99 1.02 1.60
C ILE A 39 30.01 0.37 0.64
N ARG A 40 29.90 -0.95 0.46
CA ARG A 40 30.76 -1.71 -0.47
C ARG A 40 30.40 -1.49 -1.94
N ASP A 41 29.11 -1.65 -2.25
CA ASP A 41 28.58 -1.40 -3.57
C ASP A 41 28.25 0.09 -3.70
N PRO A 42 28.81 0.83 -4.68
CA PRO A 42 28.49 2.23 -4.88
C PRO A 42 27.00 2.46 -5.19
N LEU A 43 26.50 3.66 -4.85
CA LEU A 43 25.18 4.12 -5.30
C LEU A 43 25.27 4.48 -6.79
N LYS A 44 24.24 4.16 -7.57
CA LYS A 44 24.16 4.59 -8.97
C LYS A 44 23.36 5.89 -9.02
N ILE A 45 23.93 6.94 -9.60
CA ILE A 45 23.32 8.27 -9.60
C ILE A 45 23.38 8.93 -10.99
N LEU A 46 22.49 9.88 -11.25
CA LEU A 46 22.62 10.83 -12.35
C LEU A 46 23.65 11.93 -12.02
N PRO A 47 24.15 12.70 -13.02
CA PRO A 47 25.12 13.78 -12.79
C PRO A 47 24.62 14.84 -11.81
N ASP A 48 23.30 15.01 -11.71
CA ASP A 48 22.66 15.97 -10.82
C ASP A 48 22.47 15.48 -9.37
N GLY A 49 22.93 14.25 -9.05
CA GLY A 49 22.80 13.65 -7.72
C GLY A 49 21.53 12.81 -7.50
N THR A 50 20.68 12.64 -8.52
CA THR A 50 19.49 11.76 -8.39
C THR A 50 19.89 10.30 -8.29
N ILE A 51 19.42 9.59 -7.27
CA ILE A 51 19.77 8.19 -6.99
C ILE A 51 18.92 7.25 -7.85
N LEU A 52 19.55 6.50 -8.76
CA LEU A 52 18.93 5.44 -9.56
C LEU A 52 18.88 4.11 -8.80
N ALA A 53 19.94 3.78 -8.06
CA ALA A 53 19.99 2.58 -7.24
C ALA A 53 20.77 2.80 -5.95
N GLY A 54 20.32 2.14 -4.87
CA GLY A 54 20.92 2.25 -3.55
C GLY A 54 20.20 3.18 -2.58
N HIS A 55 18.91 3.45 -2.77
CA HIS A 55 18.10 4.30 -1.87
C HIS A 55 18.15 3.85 -0.40
N GLN A 56 18.15 2.54 -0.13
CA GLN A 56 18.27 2.02 1.24
C GLN A 56 19.66 2.29 1.84
N ARG A 57 20.73 2.14 1.04
CA ARG A 57 22.11 2.47 1.45
C ARG A 57 22.24 3.96 1.74
N TYR A 58 21.67 4.81 0.89
CA TYR A 58 21.58 6.25 1.12
C TYR A 58 20.85 6.59 2.43
N ARG A 59 19.68 5.98 2.66
CA ARG A 59 18.88 6.22 3.88
C ARG A 59 19.65 5.82 5.14
N ILE A 60 20.25 4.64 5.14
CA ILE A 60 21.06 4.14 6.25
C ILE A 60 22.30 5.01 6.46
N ALA A 61 23.02 5.38 5.40
CA ALA A 61 24.19 6.24 5.51
C ALA A 61 23.85 7.59 6.13
N LYS A 62 22.69 8.16 5.79
CA LYS A 62 22.19 9.39 6.41
C LYS A 62 21.86 9.20 7.88
N GLU A 63 21.25 8.07 8.25
CA GLU A 63 20.94 7.73 9.64
C GLU A 63 22.20 7.50 10.49
N LEU A 64 23.23 6.89 9.91
CA LEU A 64 24.53 6.65 10.56
C LEU A 64 25.45 7.88 10.57
N GLY A 65 25.02 9.01 9.99
CA GLY A 65 25.84 10.23 9.91
C GLY A 65 27.05 10.13 8.99
N ILE A 66 27.01 9.25 7.98
CA ILE A 66 28.08 9.10 6.99
C ILE A 66 28.02 10.30 6.02
N GLU A 67 29.02 11.17 6.08
CA GLU A 67 29.06 12.40 5.28
C GLU A 67 29.30 12.14 3.78
N GLN A 68 30.09 11.11 3.43
CA GLN A 68 30.47 10.81 2.05
C GLN A 68 30.21 9.35 1.71
N VAL A 69 29.56 9.13 0.57
CA VAL A 69 29.21 7.79 0.09
C VAL A 69 29.83 7.52 -1.29
N PRO A 70 30.24 6.27 -1.57
CA PRO A 70 30.76 5.91 -2.88
C PRO A 70 29.63 5.88 -3.91
N VAL A 71 29.88 6.47 -5.07
CA VAL A 71 28.92 6.57 -6.17
C VAL A 71 29.53 6.18 -7.51
N ALA A 72 28.66 5.74 -8.42
CA ALA A 72 28.90 5.60 -9.84
C ALA A 72 27.91 6.52 -10.58
N ILE A 73 28.45 7.40 -11.44
CA ILE A 73 27.66 8.40 -12.16
C ILE A 73 27.29 7.83 -13.53
N TYR A 74 26.00 7.85 -13.86
CA TYR A 74 25.41 7.42 -15.12
C TYR A 74 24.81 8.64 -15.81
N ASP A 75 25.40 9.04 -16.93
CA ASP A 75 24.88 10.13 -17.76
C ASP A 75 23.99 9.54 -18.86
N VAL A 76 22.69 9.42 -18.56
CA VAL A 76 21.69 8.74 -19.38
C VAL A 76 20.41 9.57 -19.47
N SER A 77 19.55 9.25 -20.44
CA SER A 77 18.27 9.97 -20.59
C SER A 77 17.33 9.70 -19.40
N PRO A 78 16.31 10.55 -19.18
CA PRO A 78 15.29 10.31 -18.15
C PRO A 78 14.58 8.96 -18.32
N GLU A 79 14.30 8.51 -19.55
CA GLU A 79 13.68 7.20 -19.77
C GLU A 79 14.63 6.06 -19.42
N GLU A 80 15.90 6.16 -19.81
CA GLU A 80 16.92 5.15 -19.49
C GLU A 80 17.23 5.11 -17.99
N ALA A 81 17.21 6.25 -17.32
CA ALA A 81 17.31 6.36 -15.86
C ALA A 81 16.20 5.58 -15.14
N GLU A 82 14.95 5.71 -15.60
CA GLU A 82 13.81 4.98 -15.07
C GLU A 82 13.88 3.47 -15.39
N TYR A 83 14.38 3.11 -16.57
CA TYR A 83 14.69 1.72 -16.90
C TYR A 83 15.74 1.12 -15.96
N LEU A 84 16.85 1.81 -15.71
CA LEU A 84 17.89 1.38 -14.77
C LEU A 84 17.35 1.27 -13.34
N LEU A 85 16.49 2.20 -12.91
CA LEU A 85 15.79 2.16 -11.62
C LEU A 85 15.00 0.86 -11.45
N ILE A 86 14.38 0.34 -12.50
CA ILE A 86 13.61 -0.91 -12.45
C ILE A 86 14.55 -2.12 -12.58
N ALA A 87 15.44 -2.10 -13.57
CA ALA A 87 16.26 -3.26 -13.93
C ALA A 87 17.27 -3.67 -12.84
N ASP A 88 17.91 -2.69 -12.18
CA ASP A 88 18.91 -2.95 -11.13
C ASP A 88 18.32 -3.37 -9.78
N ASN A 89 17.02 -3.18 -9.58
CA ASN A 89 16.37 -3.35 -8.27
C ASN A 89 15.51 -4.62 -8.17
N GLU A 90 15.12 -5.26 -9.29
CA GLU A 90 14.27 -6.45 -9.23
C GLU A 90 14.99 -7.68 -8.65
N GLU A 91 16.27 -7.89 -9.01
CA GLU A 91 17.05 -9.07 -8.62
C GLU A 91 17.31 -9.15 -7.10
N ARG A 92 17.08 -8.06 -6.36
CA ARG A 92 17.42 -7.94 -4.92
C ARG A 92 16.22 -7.79 -3.99
N ARG A 93 15.00 -7.58 -4.50
CA ARG A 93 13.82 -7.26 -3.68
C ARG A 93 12.67 -8.25 -3.88
N GLY A 94 12.87 -9.50 -3.46
CA GLY A 94 11.82 -10.53 -3.43
C GLY A 94 10.68 -10.30 -2.41
N GLU A 95 10.58 -9.11 -1.80
CA GLU A 95 9.61 -8.83 -0.73
C GLU A 95 8.52 -7.82 -1.09
N ASP A 96 8.71 -7.02 -2.15
CA ASP A 96 7.64 -6.12 -2.61
C ASP A 96 6.62 -6.91 -3.44
N ASN A 97 5.64 -7.45 -2.71
CA ASN A 97 4.55 -8.27 -3.26
C ASN A 97 3.32 -7.44 -3.63
N ASP A 98 3.40 -6.09 -3.60
CA ASP A 98 2.29 -5.24 -4.05
C ASP A 98 2.05 -5.46 -5.56
N PRO A 99 0.89 -6.02 -5.95
CA PRO A 99 0.61 -6.29 -7.35
C PRO A 99 0.56 -5.02 -8.20
N MET A 100 0.16 -3.88 -7.63
CA MET A 100 0.07 -2.62 -8.38
C MET A 100 1.44 -2.02 -8.68
N ARG A 101 2.43 -2.19 -7.80
CA ARG A 101 3.80 -1.74 -8.07
C ARG A 101 4.45 -2.58 -9.17
N LYS A 102 4.28 -3.91 -9.09
CA LYS A 102 4.62 -4.84 -10.17
C LYS A 102 3.95 -4.45 -11.50
N ALA A 103 2.66 -4.13 -11.47
CA ALA A 103 1.91 -3.67 -12.64
C ALA A 103 2.47 -2.38 -13.25
N ARG A 104 2.86 -1.38 -12.43
CA ARG A 104 3.48 -0.14 -12.91
C ARG A 104 4.83 -0.38 -13.55
N ARG A 105 5.68 -1.22 -12.95
CA ARG A 105 6.98 -1.63 -13.54
C ARG A 105 6.79 -2.34 -14.87
N ALA A 106 5.87 -3.31 -14.93
CA ALA A 106 5.55 -4.05 -16.14
C ALA A 106 5.07 -3.11 -17.26
N LYS A 107 4.20 -2.15 -16.93
CA LYS A 107 3.70 -1.15 -17.89
C LYS A 107 4.83 -0.30 -18.45
N PHE A 108 5.69 0.24 -17.58
CA PHE A 108 6.83 1.04 -18.02
C PHE A 108 7.76 0.23 -18.94
N LEU A 109 8.13 -0.99 -18.56
CA LEU A 109 9.01 -1.84 -19.38
C LEU A 109 8.39 -2.14 -20.75
N ALA A 110 7.09 -2.45 -20.80
CA ALA A 110 6.38 -2.68 -22.04
C ALA A 110 6.37 -1.44 -22.95
N GLU A 111 6.17 -0.25 -22.38
CA GLU A 111 6.19 1.02 -23.10
C GLU A 111 7.60 1.37 -23.59
N TYR A 112 8.61 1.26 -22.72
CA TYR A 112 10.02 1.54 -23.01
C TYR A 112 10.56 0.65 -24.14
N TRP A 113 10.21 -0.65 -24.13
CA TRP A 113 10.59 -1.59 -25.18
C TRP A 113 9.69 -1.53 -26.42
N GLY A 114 8.69 -0.67 -26.45
CA GLY A 114 7.81 -0.49 -27.61
C GLY A 114 6.90 -1.69 -27.88
N ILE A 115 6.57 -2.49 -26.86
CA ILE A 115 5.70 -3.65 -26.96
C ILE A 115 4.25 -3.18 -27.09
N ARG A 116 3.69 -3.25 -28.31
CA ARG A 116 2.26 -2.97 -28.57
C ARG A 116 1.57 -4.20 -29.17
N ARG A 117 0.43 -4.60 -28.60
CA ARG A 117 -0.51 -5.62 -29.12
C ARG A 117 0.19 -6.81 -29.80
N GLY A 118 1.04 -7.52 -29.06
CA GLY A 118 1.50 -8.88 -29.42
C GLY A 118 2.46 -9.00 -30.62
N GLY A 119 2.99 -7.90 -31.16
CA GLY A 119 3.97 -7.95 -32.24
C GLY A 119 4.94 -6.81 -32.15
N ALA A 120 6.22 -7.13 -32.04
CA ALA A 120 7.25 -6.12 -31.92
C ALA A 120 7.48 -5.42 -33.27
N ARG A 121 7.42 -4.09 -33.26
CA ARG A 121 7.57 -3.28 -34.47
C ARG A 121 9.06 -3.09 -34.74
N ARG A 122 9.51 -3.38 -35.96
CA ARG A 122 10.88 -3.12 -36.42
C ARG A 122 11.18 -1.63 -36.22
N VAL A 123 12.13 -1.32 -35.36
CA VAL A 123 12.74 0.02 -35.32
C VAL A 123 13.95 -0.02 -36.23
N VAL A 124 13.87 0.65 -37.38
CA VAL A 124 15.06 0.97 -38.16
C VAL A 124 15.65 2.21 -37.50
N SER A 125 16.67 2.03 -36.68
CA SER A 125 17.54 3.14 -36.28
C SER A 125 18.77 3.10 -37.18
N GLY A 126 18.93 4.13 -38.00
CA GLY A 126 20.11 4.32 -38.83
C GLY A 126 19.80 5.04 -40.13
N GLY A 127 20.37 6.24 -40.27
CA GLY A 127 20.43 6.98 -41.53
C GLY A 127 21.07 6.15 -42.65
N GLU A 128 20.90 6.66 -43.87
CA GLU A 128 21.37 6.07 -45.13
C GLU A 128 22.80 5.51 -44.99
N GLY A 129 22.92 4.17 -44.96
CA GLY A 129 24.20 3.47 -45.15
C GLY A 129 24.72 2.59 -43.99
N ALA A 130 24.11 2.57 -42.80
CA ALA A 130 24.57 1.67 -41.74
C ALA A 130 23.93 0.28 -41.85
N LYS A 131 24.75 -0.79 -41.94
CA LYS A 131 24.31 -2.18 -41.79
C LYS A 131 23.63 -2.32 -40.43
N GLY A 132 22.29 -2.36 -40.40
CA GLY A 132 21.49 -2.34 -39.19
C GLY A 132 21.87 -3.48 -38.24
N GLN A 133 22.26 -3.14 -37.01
CA GLN A 133 22.31 -4.09 -35.92
C GLN A 133 20.89 -4.57 -35.62
N PHE A 134 20.66 -5.88 -35.74
CA PHE A 134 19.45 -6.52 -35.25
C PHE A 134 19.47 -6.45 -33.72
N VAL A 135 18.65 -5.56 -33.14
CA VAL A 135 18.32 -5.63 -31.71
C VAL A 135 17.20 -6.67 -31.56
N PRO A 136 17.39 -7.75 -30.78
CA PRO A 136 16.31 -8.70 -30.52
C PRO A 136 15.12 -7.94 -29.93
N LEU A 137 13.95 -8.14 -30.54
CA LEU A 137 12.74 -7.48 -30.14
C LEU A 137 12.29 -8.02 -28.79
N LYS A 138 12.35 -7.19 -27.76
CA LYS A 138 11.83 -7.51 -26.43
C LYS A 138 10.33 -7.82 -26.50
N SER A 139 9.91 -8.80 -25.72
CA SER A 139 8.59 -9.41 -25.73
C SER A 139 7.93 -9.31 -24.34
N ILE A 140 6.66 -9.73 -24.23
CA ILE A 140 5.97 -9.80 -22.92
C ILE A 140 6.68 -10.81 -22.00
N GLU A 141 7.33 -11.83 -22.56
CA GLU A 141 8.12 -12.80 -21.79
C GLU A 141 9.33 -12.13 -21.16
N ASP A 142 10.05 -11.29 -21.91
CA ASP A 142 11.15 -10.49 -21.34
C ASP A 142 10.66 -9.56 -20.21
N VAL A 143 9.43 -9.02 -20.32
CA VAL A 143 8.85 -8.19 -19.24
C VAL A 143 8.60 -9.04 -18.01
N GLY A 144 8.06 -10.25 -18.19
CA GLY A 144 7.82 -11.20 -17.13
C GLY A 144 9.10 -11.62 -16.42
N GLU A 145 10.13 -12.01 -17.18
CA GLU A 145 11.45 -12.32 -16.65
C GLU A 145 12.02 -11.16 -15.83
N GLN A 146 11.90 -9.94 -16.34
CA GLN A 146 12.43 -8.75 -15.69
C GLN A 146 11.70 -8.38 -14.38
N ILE A 147 10.44 -8.79 -14.21
CA ILE A 147 9.65 -8.57 -12.98
C ILE A 147 9.49 -9.83 -12.12
N GLY A 148 10.12 -10.94 -12.53
CA GLY A 148 10.06 -12.23 -11.83
C GLY A 148 8.71 -12.94 -11.90
N GLU A 149 7.92 -12.74 -12.97
CA GLU A 149 6.58 -13.31 -13.14
C GLU A 149 6.43 -14.08 -14.46
N ASP A 150 5.50 -15.03 -14.50
CA ASP A 150 5.20 -15.76 -15.74
C ASP A 150 4.42 -14.88 -16.75
N VAL A 151 4.37 -15.30 -18.01
CA VAL A 151 3.70 -14.55 -19.10
C VAL A 151 2.23 -14.27 -18.81
N ARG A 152 1.49 -15.21 -18.19
CA ARG A 152 0.07 -15.03 -17.87
C ARG A 152 -0.10 -14.02 -16.74
N THR A 153 0.71 -14.12 -15.69
CA THR A 153 0.68 -13.16 -14.58
C THR A 153 1.10 -11.77 -15.04
N THR A 154 2.10 -11.67 -15.91
CA THR A 154 2.55 -10.41 -16.53
C THR A 154 1.42 -9.73 -17.32
N LYS A 155 0.70 -10.49 -18.15
CA LYS A 155 -0.48 -9.95 -18.89
C LYS A 155 -1.57 -9.45 -17.95
N ARG A 156 -1.84 -10.18 -16.87
CA ARG A 156 -2.79 -9.76 -15.83
C ARG A 156 -2.33 -8.45 -15.20
N LEU A 157 -1.09 -8.38 -14.72
CA LEU A 157 -0.51 -7.19 -14.09
C LEU A 157 -0.58 -5.98 -15.02
N LEU A 158 -0.20 -6.13 -16.29
CA LEU A 158 -0.35 -5.08 -17.29
C LEU A 158 -1.79 -4.58 -17.35
N LYS A 159 -2.76 -5.50 -17.37
CA LYS A 159 -4.19 -5.18 -17.43
C LYS A 159 -4.69 -4.43 -16.19
N LEU A 160 -4.14 -4.67 -15.00
CA LEU A 160 -4.53 -3.96 -13.77
C LEU A 160 -4.29 -2.45 -13.84
N ASN A 161 -3.40 -1.97 -14.72
CA ASN A 161 -3.19 -0.53 -14.93
C ASN A 161 -4.40 0.18 -15.57
N ASP A 162 -5.37 -0.57 -16.11
CA ASP A 162 -6.61 -0.04 -16.68
C ASP A 162 -7.71 0.15 -15.60
N LEU A 163 -7.41 -0.18 -14.34
CA LEU A 163 -8.32 0.05 -13.22
C LEU A 163 -8.36 1.51 -12.81
N ILE A 164 -9.52 1.97 -12.35
CA ILE A 164 -9.65 3.27 -11.67
C ILE A 164 -8.82 3.31 -10.37
N PRO A 165 -8.37 4.49 -9.91
CA PRO A 165 -7.50 4.63 -8.73
C PRO A 165 -8.03 3.93 -7.46
N GLU A 166 -9.34 3.95 -7.25
CA GLU A 166 -10.02 3.36 -6.10
C GLU A 166 -9.87 1.83 -6.10
N LEU A 167 -10.05 1.20 -7.27
CA LEU A 167 -9.87 -0.24 -7.43
C LEU A 167 -8.39 -0.62 -7.37
N GLN A 168 -7.48 0.20 -7.90
CA GLN A 168 -6.03 -0.01 -7.73
C GLN A 168 -5.63 -0.01 -6.26
N ALA A 169 -6.19 0.90 -5.45
CA ALA A 169 -5.94 0.96 -4.01
C ALA A 169 -6.39 -0.32 -3.29
N LEU A 170 -7.56 -0.86 -3.64
CA LEU A 170 -8.04 -2.14 -3.09
C LEU A 170 -7.15 -3.33 -3.46
N VAL A 171 -6.57 -3.34 -4.66
CA VAL A 171 -5.61 -4.37 -5.07
C VAL A 171 -4.30 -4.23 -4.30
N SER A 172 -3.76 -3.01 -4.20
CA SER A 172 -2.51 -2.73 -3.49
C SER A 172 -2.62 -3.06 -1.99
N SER A 173 -3.78 -2.80 -1.37
CA SER A 173 -4.04 -3.18 0.03
C SER A 173 -4.34 -4.67 0.23
N GLY A 174 -4.39 -5.47 -0.84
CA GLY A 174 -4.73 -6.89 -0.80
C GLY A 174 -6.21 -7.21 -0.52
N LYS A 175 -7.08 -6.21 -0.46
CA LYS A 175 -8.54 -6.41 -0.26
C LYS A 175 -9.16 -7.04 -1.50
N LEU A 176 -8.72 -6.64 -2.70
CA LEU A 176 -9.20 -7.17 -3.98
C LEU A 176 -8.13 -8.04 -4.64
N GLY A 177 -8.42 -9.34 -4.80
CA GLY A 177 -7.49 -10.27 -5.45
C GLY A 177 -7.26 -9.95 -6.92
N THR A 178 -6.02 -10.15 -7.40
CA THR A 178 -5.58 -9.77 -8.77
C THR A 178 -6.42 -10.41 -9.88
N SER A 179 -6.91 -11.64 -9.70
CA SER A 179 -7.76 -12.32 -10.70
C SER A 179 -9.16 -11.70 -10.83
N ALA A 180 -9.75 -11.24 -9.72
CA ALA A 180 -11.03 -10.54 -9.75
C ALA A 180 -10.86 -9.11 -10.30
N ALA A 181 -9.79 -8.45 -9.88
CA ALA A 181 -9.39 -7.14 -10.40
C ALA A 181 -9.17 -7.16 -11.92
N GLU A 182 -8.57 -8.23 -12.46
CA GLU A 182 -8.41 -8.40 -13.92
C GLU A 182 -9.75 -8.35 -14.66
N GLN A 183 -10.82 -8.95 -14.10
CA GLN A 183 -12.15 -8.91 -14.72
C GLN A 183 -12.72 -7.50 -14.75
N LEU A 184 -12.55 -6.74 -13.67
CA LEU A 184 -12.99 -5.35 -13.60
C LEU A 184 -12.20 -4.46 -14.57
N ALA A 185 -10.91 -4.73 -14.76
CA ALA A 185 -10.06 -3.98 -15.68
C ALA A 185 -10.44 -4.14 -17.17
N TYR A 186 -11.22 -5.16 -17.53
CA TYR A 186 -11.80 -5.27 -18.88
C TYR A 186 -13.00 -4.35 -19.11
N LEU A 187 -13.62 -3.85 -18.04
CA LEU A 187 -14.71 -2.89 -18.13
C LEU A 187 -14.17 -1.50 -18.43
N SER A 188 -15.01 -0.66 -19.07
CA SER A 188 -14.71 0.75 -19.30
C SER A 188 -14.51 1.49 -17.96
N PRO A 189 -13.68 2.55 -17.91
CA PRO A 189 -13.50 3.35 -16.69
C PRO A 189 -14.81 3.89 -16.12
N GLU A 190 -15.79 4.21 -16.98
CA GLU A 190 -17.11 4.71 -16.60
C GLU A 190 -17.89 3.65 -15.83
N ILE A 191 -17.94 2.41 -16.35
CA ILE A 191 -18.59 1.29 -15.66
C ILE A 191 -17.90 0.97 -14.35
N GLN A 192 -16.56 0.97 -14.33
CA GLN A 192 -15.81 0.73 -13.10
C GLN A 192 -16.18 1.73 -12.00
N ARG A 193 -16.34 3.03 -12.35
CA ARG A 193 -16.78 4.07 -11.41
C ARG A 193 -18.19 3.81 -10.92
N SER A 194 -19.15 3.63 -11.83
CA SER A 194 -20.55 3.36 -11.46
C SER A 194 -20.68 2.13 -10.55
N LEU A 195 -19.87 1.10 -10.82
CA LEU A 195 -19.86 -0.10 -10.00
C LEU A 195 -19.26 0.14 -8.61
N TYR A 196 -18.17 0.90 -8.53
CA TYR A 196 -17.56 1.28 -7.26
C TYR A 196 -18.45 2.24 -6.46
N GLU A 197 -19.16 3.15 -7.10
CA GLU A 197 -20.14 4.03 -6.44
C GLU A 197 -21.31 3.23 -5.85
N ALA A 198 -21.78 2.20 -6.56
CA ALA A 198 -22.89 1.36 -6.12
C ALA A 198 -22.51 0.37 -5.00
N LEU A 199 -21.29 -0.16 -5.02
CA LEU A 199 -20.86 -1.25 -4.12
C LEU A 199 -19.79 -0.84 -3.11
N GLY A 200 -19.13 0.30 -3.30
CA GLY A 200 -17.98 0.72 -2.51
C GLY A 200 -16.90 -0.35 -2.41
N GLU A 201 -16.38 -0.55 -1.21
CA GLU A 201 -15.40 -1.59 -0.93
C GLU A 201 -15.97 -3.03 -0.96
N GLU A 202 -17.30 -3.22 -0.91
CA GLU A 202 -17.89 -4.57 -0.93
C GLU A 202 -17.64 -5.33 -2.23
N ILE A 203 -17.25 -4.61 -3.30
CA ILE A 203 -16.79 -5.21 -4.54
C ILE A 203 -15.61 -6.18 -4.31
N ALA A 204 -14.80 -5.95 -3.27
CA ALA A 204 -13.69 -6.79 -2.87
C ALA A 204 -14.12 -8.17 -2.32
N ASN A 205 -15.34 -8.26 -1.77
CA ASN A 205 -15.86 -9.49 -1.19
C ASN A 205 -16.45 -10.44 -2.24
N ARG A 206 -16.61 -9.99 -3.48
CA ARG A 206 -17.18 -10.79 -4.57
C ARG A 206 -16.17 -11.81 -5.09
N THR A 207 -16.66 -13.01 -5.34
CA THR A 207 -15.87 -14.09 -5.94
C THR A 207 -15.56 -13.80 -7.40
N PHE A 208 -14.52 -14.42 -7.94
CA PHE A 208 -14.19 -14.33 -9.36
C PHE A 208 -15.38 -14.68 -10.28
N ALA A 209 -16.18 -15.70 -9.92
CA ALA A 209 -17.34 -16.12 -10.69
C ALA A 209 -18.42 -15.03 -10.71
N GLU A 210 -18.69 -14.39 -9.58
CA GLU A 210 -19.64 -13.29 -9.47
C GLU A 210 -19.18 -12.06 -10.26
N THR A 211 -17.89 -11.71 -10.17
CA THR A 211 -17.32 -10.57 -10.92
C THR A 211 -17.32 -10.84 -12.43
N LYS A 212 -17.04 -12.08 -12.86
CA LYS A 212 -17.11 -12.49 -14.26
C LYS A 212 -18.55 -12.44 -14.79
N GLU A 213 -19.52 -12.93 -14.02
CA GLU A 213 -20.94 -12.89 -14.40
C GLU A 213 -21.47 -11.46 -14.44
N LEU A 214 -21.10 -10.63 -13.46
CA LEU A 214 -21.41 -9.21 -13.44
C LEU A 214 -20.88 -8.50 -14.68
N ARG A 215 -19.60 -8.75 -15.03
CA ARG A 215 -19.00 -8.24 -16.27
C ARG A 215 -19.79 -8.67 -17.50
N ARG A 216 -20.11 -9.96 -17.64
CA ARG A 216 -20.88 -10.49 -18.77
C ARG A 216 -22.23 -9.75 -18.91
N ARG A 217 -22.94 -9.56 -17.80
CA ARG A 217 -24.23 -8.87 -17.78
C ARG A 217 -24.10 -7.40 -18.18
N LEU A 218 -23.05 -6.72 -17.74
CA LEU A 218 -22.79 -5.31 -18.08
C LEU A 218 -22.40 -5.15 -19.55
N GLU A 219 -21.51 -5.99 -20.08
CA GLU A 219 -21.16 -6.00 -21.51
C GLU A 219 -22.37 -6.31 -22.40
N GLU A 220 -23.25 -7.21 -21.98
CA GLU A 220 -24.50 -7.49 -22.68
C GLU A 220 -25.48 -6.31 -22.62
N ALA A 221 -25.53 -5.56 -21.52
CA ALA A 221 -26.33 -4.35 -21.43
C ALA A 221 -25.79 -3.27 -22.38
N GLU A 222 -24.48 -2.99 -22.34
CA GLU A 222 -23.84 -2.03 -23.26
C GLU A 222 -24.08 -2.37 -24.73
N ARG A 223 -24.01 -3.66 -25.11
CA ARG A 223 -24.29 -4.09 -26.48
C ARG A 223 -25.74 -3.81 -26.88
N ARG A 224 -26.70 -4.06 -25.99
CA ARG A 224 -28.12 -3.74 -26.24
C ARG A 224 -28.32 -2.24 -26.39
N ASP A 225 -27.66 -1.44 -25.55
CA ASP A 225 -27.73 0.02 -25.65
C ASP A 225 -27.15 0.48 -26.99
N GLN A 226 -25.95 0.04 -27.38
CA GLN A 226 -25.34 0.37 -28.67
C GLN A 226 -26.21 -0.05 -29.88
N GLU A 227 -26.83 -1.24 -29.84
CA GLU A 227 -27.76 -1.71 -30.87
C GLU A 227 -28.99 -0.79 -30.95
N THR A 228 -29.56 -0.43 -29.81
CA THR A 228 -30.70 0.50 -29.72
C THR A 228 -30.34 1.87 -30.32
N ALA A 229 -29.11 2.36 -30.10
CA ALA A 229 -28.62 3.64 -30.66
C ALA A 229 -28.60 3.61 -32.18
N ARG A 230 -28.05 2.53 -32.71
CA ARG A 230 -27.91 2.32 -34.14
C ARG A 230 -29.29 2.25 -34.81
N LEU A 231 -30.23 1.52 -34.21
CA LEU A 231 -31.59 1.40 -34.72
C LEU A 231 -32.34 2.74 -34.65
N GLN A 232 -32.19 3.50 -33.57
CA GLN A 232 -32.76 4.85 -33.46
C GLN A 232 -32.22 5.80 -34.53
N ALA A 233 -30.92 5.73 -34.84
CA ALA A 233 -30.32 6.52 -35.91
C ALA A 233 -30.80 6.10 -37.31
N GLU A 234 -31.00 4.80 -37.53
CA GLU A 234 -31.60 4.27 -38.77
C GLU A 234 -33.07 4.73 -38.92
N LEU A 235 -33.85 4.62 -37.84
CA LEU A 235 -35.24 5.08 -37.78
C LEU A 235 -35.35 6.58 -38.10
N ALA A 236 -34.47 7.41 -37.52
CA ALA A 236 -34.45 8.84 -37.77
C ALA A 236 -34.20 9.17 -39.25
N LYS A 237 -33.26 8.48 -39.90
CA LYS A 237 -32.99 8.64 -41.34
C LYS A 237 -34.17 8.25 -42.22
N LEU A 238 -34.83 7.13 -41.91
CA LEU A 238 -35.99 6.68 -42.68
C LEU A 238 -37.17 7.66 -42.53
N ARG A 239 -37.38 8.19 -41.32
CA ARG A 239 -38.40 9.23 -41.07
C ARG A 239 -38.09 10.52 -41.83
N GLU A 240 -36.83 10.92 -41.93
CA GLU A 240 -36.40 12.09 -42.69
C GLU A 240 -36.62 11.92 -44.21
N GLN A 241 -36.44 10.70 -44.74
CA GLN A 241 -36.66 10.39 -46.15
C GLN A 241 -38.14 10.42 -46.56
N GLY A 242 -39.06 10.15 -45.62
CA GLY A 242 -40.50 10.34 -45.80
C GLY A 242 -41.15 9.49 -46.90
N ARG A 243 -40.54 8.38 -47.31
CA ARG A 243 -41.08 7.52 -48.38
C ARG A 243 -42.15 6.57 -47.82
N GLU A 244 -43.24 6.42 -48.55
CA GLU A 244 -44.36 5.54 -48.17
C GLU A 244 -43.94 4.07 -48.02
N GLU A 245 -42.98 3.64 -48.83
CA GLU A 245 -42.41 2.29 -48.82
C GLU A 245 -41.66 1.95 -47.51
N ASP A 246 -41.20 2.98 -46.78
CA ASP A 246 -40.44 2.80 -45.53
C ASP A 246 -41.36 2.59 -44.31
N ARG A 247 -42.70 2.71 -44.44
CA ARG A 247 -43.64 2.59 -43.31
C ARG A 247 -43.56 1.27 -42.54
N VAL A 248 -43.52 0.16 -43.26
CA VAL A 248 -43.41 -1.18 -42.65
C VAL A 248 -42.06 -1.32 -41.93
N ARG A 249 -41.00 -0.80 -42.54
CA ARG A 249 -39.65 -0.85 -41.97
C ARG A 249 -39.51 0.00 -40.70
N ILE A 250 -40.17 1.17 -40.67
CA ILE A 250 -40.26 2.05 -39.50
C ILE A 250 -40.94 1.31 -38.35
N GLU A 251 -42.07 0.66 -38.59
CA GLU A 251 -42.81 -0.10 -37.56
C GLU A 251 -41.98 -1.29 -37.02
N GLU A 252 -41.28 -2.03 -37.89
CA GLU A 252 -40.36 -3.09 -37.47
C GLU A 252 -39.24 -2.58 -36.55
N LEU A 253 -38.62 -1.45 -36.92
CA LEU A 253 -37.54 -0.84 -36.14
C LEU A 253 -38.04 -0.33 -34.79
N GLU A 254 -39.22 0.30 -34.74
CA GLU A 254 -39.85 0.76 -33.50
C GLU A 254 -40.15 -0.40 -32.54
N ASN A 255 -40.70 -1.50 -33.06
CA ASN A 255 -40.94 -2.69 -32.26
C ASN A 255 -39.64 -3.31 -31.74
N ARG A 256 -38.59 -3.36 -32.56
CA ARG A 256 -37.29 -3.89 -32.16
C ARG A 256 -36.61 -3.02 -31.10
N ILE A 257 -36.65 -1.70 -31.25
CA ILE A 257 -36.14 -0.74 -30.24
C ILE A 257 -36.88 -0.96 -28.91
N ARG A 258 -38.21 -1.10 -28.96
CA ARG A 258 -39.03 -1.36 -27.77
C ARG A 258 -38.64 -2.66 -27.08
N GLU A 259 -38.47 -3.76 -27.82
CA GLU A 259 -38.02 -5.04 -27.27
C GLU A 259 -36.67 -4.93 -26.56
N LEU A 260 -35.69 -4.27 -27.19
CA LEU A 260 -34.33 -4.11 -26.63
C LEU A 260 -34.35 -3.26 -25.36
N GLN A 261 -35.14 -2.18 -25.33
CA GLN A 261 -35.31 -1.32 -24.16
C GLN A 261 -36.02 -2.03 -23.01
N GLU A 262 -37.00 -2.89 -23.30
CA GLU A 262 -37.65 -3.72 -22.28
C GLU A 262 -36.71 -4.75 -21.64
N GLN A 263 -35.66 -5.15 -22.37
CA GLN A 263 -34.61 -6.03 -21.86
C GLN A 263 -33.53 -5.29 -21.05
N SER A 264 -33.62 -3.95 -20.92
CA SER A 264 -32.77 -3.18 -20.03
C SER A 264 -33.09 -3.52 -18.57
N GLY A 265 -32.04 -3.75 -17.76
CA GLY A 265 -32.18 -4.18 -16.37
C GLY A 265 -33.03 -3.22 -15.52
N GLN A 266 -32.95 -1.92 -15.80
CA GLN A 266 -33.68 -0.88 -15.07
C GLN A 266 -35.18 -0.84 -15.42
N VAL A 267 -35.52 -1.02 -16.70
CA VAL A 267 -36.93 -1.11 -17.16
C VAL A 267 -37.58 -2.39 -16.62
N ALA A 268 -36.84 -3.50 -16.60
CA ALA A 268 -37.32 -4.75 -16.04
C ALA A 268 -37.60 -4.68 -14.53
N THR A 269 -36.77 -3.97 -13.76
CA THR A 269 -37.00 -3.77 -12.32
C THR A 269 -38.21 -2.88 -12.04
N LEU A 270 -38.33 -1.74 -12.73
CA LEU A 270 -39.45 -0.82 -12.54
C LEU A 270 -40.79 -1.47 -12.92
N ARG A 271 -40.80 -2.30 -13.96
CA ARG A 271 -41.99 -3.09 -14.34
C ARG A 271 -42.41 -4.11 -13.29
N ARG A 272 -41.46 -4.79 -12.62
CA ARG A 272 -41.79 -5.73 -11.54
C ARG A 272 -42.44 -5.03 -10.34
N GLU A 273 -41.95 -3.83 -10.00
CA GLU A 273 -42.55 -2.99 -8.95
C GLU A 273 -43.95 -2.53 -9.34
N LEU A 274 -44.11 -2.05 -10.58
CA LEU A 274 -45.40 -1.66 -11.14
C LEU A 274 -46.41 -2.81 -11.12
N ASP A 275 -46.03 -4.00 -11.60
CA ASP A 275 -46.89 -5.20 -11.60
C ASP A 275 -47.30 -5.62 -10.18
N ALA A 276 -46.40 -5.48 -9.20
CA ALA A 276 -46.69 -5.82 -7.81
C ALA A 276 -47.72 -4.85 -7.20
N LEU A 277 -47.57 -3.56 -7.45
CA LEU A 277 -48.51 -2.53 -6.98
C LEU A 277 -49.87 -2.64 -7.67
N GLN A 278 -49.89 -2.87 -8.98
CA GLN A 278 -51.13 -3.10 -9.74
C GLN A 278 -51.89 -4.35 -9.25
N ARG A 279 -51.18 -5.43 -8.88
CA ARG A 279 -51.80 -6.64 -8.30
C ARG A 279 -52.39 -6.41 -6.91
N GLN A 280 -51.79 -5.52 -6.12
CA GLN A 280 -52.30 -5.18 -4.78
C GLN A 280 -53.55 -4.29 -4.86
N GLY A 281 -53.72 -3.52 -5.94
CA GLY A 281 -54.97 -2.86 -6.30
C GLY A 281 -55.46 -1.80 -5.30
N ARG A 282 -54.57 -1.25 -4.45
CA ARG A 282 -54.93 -0.21 -3.49
C ARG A 282 -54.97 1.15 -4.17
N GLU A 283 -55.98 1.96 -3.87
CA GLU A 283 -56.09 3.33 -4.41
C GLU A 283 -54.92 4.23 -4.00
N GLU A 284 -54.29 3.96 -2.86
CA GLU A 284 -53.12 4.68 -2.34
C GLU A 284 -51.86 4.47 -3.20
N ASP A 285 -51.78 3.37 -3.96
CA ASP A 285 -50.62 3.05 -4.82
C ASP A 285 -50.70 3.73 -6.20
N ARG A 286 -51.82 4.39 -6.51
CA ARG A 286 -52.13 4.94 -7.85
C ARG A 286 -51.15 6.02 -8.32
N ALA A 287 -50.74 6.91 -7.43
CA ALA A 287 -49.75 7.94 -7.74
C ALA A 287 -48.37 7.35 -8.03
N ARG A 288 -48.00 6.26 -7.34
CA ARG A 288 -46.73 5.55 -7.55
C ARG A 288 -46.75 4.76 -8.85
N ILE A 289 -47.87 4.13 -9.18
CA ILE A 289 -48.10 3.46 -10.47
C ILE A 289 -47.90 4.46 -11.63
N GLU A 290 -48.55 5.62 -11.58
CA GLU A 290 -48.42 6.67 -12.60
C GLU A 290 -46.98 7.20 -12.71
N GLU A 291 -46.28 7.36 -11.58
CA GLU A 291 -44.88 7.76 -11.55
C GLU A 291 -43.96 6.70 -12.21
N LEU A 292 -44.15 5.42 -11.86
CA LEU A 292 -43.38 4.31 -12.43
C LEU A 292 -43.65 4.15 -13.93
N GLU A 293 -44.90 4.30 -14.37
CA GLU A 293 -45.27 4.30 -15.79
C GLU A 293 -44.58 5.42 -16.55
N ARG A 294 -44.54 6.63 -15.98
CA ARG A 294 -43.82 7.77 -16.57
C ARG A 294 -42.32 7.54 -16.64
N GLN A 295 -41.70 6.97 -15.60
CA GLN A 295 -40.27 6.65 -15.59
C GLN A 295 -39.91 5.55 -16.60
N ILE A 296 -40.75 4.53 -16.75
CA ILE A 296 -40.58 3.48 -17.77
C ILE A 296 -40.66 4.09 -19.17
N GLU A 297 -41.63 4.98 -19.41
CA GLU A 297 -41.82 5.62 -20.70
C GLU A 297 -40.70 6.61 -21.04
N ASP A 298 -40.17 7.33 -20.06
CA ASP A 298 -39.01 8.22 -20.23
C ASP A 298 -37.74 7.41 -20.58
N LEU A 299 -37.48 6.31 -19.87
CA LEU A 299 -36.35 5.42 -20.16
C LEU A 299 -36.45 4.75 -21.54
N ARG A 300 -37.67 4.48 -22.02
CA ARG A 300 -37.91 3.99 -23.39
C ARG A 300 -37.72 5.05 -24.46
N ASN A 301 -38.12 6.28 -24.17
CA ASN A 301 -37.98 7.36 -25.15
C ASN A 301 -36.62 8.06 -25.08
N ARG A 302 -35.77 7.65 -24.13
CA ARG A 302 -34.39 8.13 -24.05
C ARG A 302 -33.65 7.71 -25.33
N PRO A 303 -33.16 8.68 -26.13
CA PRO A 303 -32.23 8.34 -27.20
C PRO A 303 -31.03 7.66 -26.55
N VAL A 304 -30.49 6.63 -27.18
CA VAL A 304 -29.26 6.04 -26.68
C VAL A 304 -28.21 7.12 -26.72
N GLU A 305 -27.78 7.49 -25.52
CA GLU A 305 -26.63 8.33 -25.32
C GLU A 305 -25.44 7.62 -25.94
N TYR A 306 -25.11 8.03 -27.17
CA TYR A 306 -23.70 8.28 -27.43
C TYR A 306 -23.23 9.18 -26.30
N VAL A 307 -22.33 8.64 -25.48
CA VAL A 307 -21.48 9.45 -24.61
C VAL A 307 -20.69 10.38 -25.53
N GLU A 308 -21.23 11.58 -25.72
CA GLU A 308 -20.62 12.85 -25.35
C GLU A 308 -21.49 13.97 -25.92
N VAL A 309 -22.41 14.52 -25.13
CA VAL A 309 -22.34 15.94 -24.77
C VAL A 309 -22.95 16.08 -23.38
N VAL A 310 -22.09 16.26 -22.38
CA VAL A 310 -22.49 16.70 -21.04
C VAL A 310 -23.33 17.99 -21.20
N PRO A 311 -24.60 18.04 -20.76
CA PRO A 311 -25.42 19.25 -20.86
C PRO A 311 -24.68 20.43 -20.23
N ASP A 312 -24.80 21.64 -20.79
CA ASP A 312 -24.06 22.79 -20.26
C ASP A 312 -24.40 23.10 -18.79
N ALA A 313 -25.58 22.72 -18.32
CA ALA A 313 -25.95 22.75 -16.91
C ALA A 313 -25.10 21.80 -16.05
N VAL A 314 -24.81 20.59 -16.54
CA VAL A 314 -23.95 19.61 -15.87
C VAL A 314 -22.47 20.02 -15.98
N LYS A 315 -22.03 20.65 -17.07
CA LYS A 315 -20.69 21.27 -17.14
C LYS A 315 -20.54 22.40 -16.13
N GLN A 316 -21.58 23.22 -15.96
CA GLN A 316 -21.60 24.29 -14.96
C GLN A 316 -21.63 23.75 -13.53
N GLU A 317 -22.36 22.66 -13.28
CA GLU A 317 -22.29 21.95 -12.00
C GLU A 317 -20.91 21.36 -11.77
N ILE A 318 -20.30 20.68 -12.74
CA ILE A 318 -18.93 20.17 -12.64
C ILE A 318 -17.92 21.29 -12.35
N GLU A 319 -18.04 22.45 -13.00
CA GLU A 319 -17.21 23.62 -12.70
C GLU A 319 -17.49 24.19 -11.30
N ALA A 320 -18.74 24.17 -10.82
CA ALA A 320 -19.07 24.53 -9.44
C ALA A 320 -18.48 23.54 -8.43
N TRP A 321 -18.52 22.24 -8.73
CA TRP A 321 -17.89 21.19 -7.93
C TRP A 321 -16.36 21.29 -7.93
N LYS A 322 -15.72 21.62 -9.06
CA LYS A 322 -14.28 21.92 -9.13
C LYS A 322 -13.90 23.13 -8.28
N ARG A 323 -14.69 24.20 -8.33
CA ARG A 323 -14.47 25.38 -7.47
C ARG A 323 -14.62 25.03 -5.99
N ARG A 324 -15.63 24.25 -5.64
CA ARG A 324 -15.86 23.78 -4.26
C ARG A 324 -14.75 22.84 -3.79
N ALA A 325 -14.21 22.00 -4.68
CA ALA A 325 -13.05 21.16 -4.39
C ALA A 325 -11.79 22.00 -4.14
N VAL A 326 -11.53 23.04 -4.93
CA VAL A 326 -10.43 24.00 -4.68
C VAL A 326 -10.62 24.74 -3.35
N GLU A 327 -11.85 25.13 -3.03
CA GLU A 327 -12.19 25.79 -1.77
C GLU A 327 -11.99 24.87 -0.56
N ILE A 328 -12.38 23.59 -0.68
CA ILE A 328 -12.12 22.55 0.34
C ILE A 328 -10.62 22.29 0.48
N GLU A 329 -9.85 22.22 -0.63
CA GLU A 329 -8.40 22.05 -0.60
C GLU A 329 -7.72 23.25 0.08
N GLN A 330 -8.24 24.46 -0.13
CA GLN A 330 -7.76 25.68 0.51
C GLN A 330 -8.10 25.70 2.00
N GLN A 331 -9.32 25.29 2.39
CA GLN A 331 -9.71 25.09 3.79
C GLN A 331 -8.86 24.03 4.48
N LYS A 332 -8.54 22.94 3.79
CA LYS A 332 -7.63 21.88 4.27
C LYS A 332 -6.23 22.45 4.50
N ARG A 333 -5.66 23.22 3.56
CA ARG A 333 -4.36 23.90 3.75
C ARG A 333 -4.38 24.89 4.90
N GLU A 334 -5.48 25.61 5.11
CA GLU A 334 -5.64 26.49 6.27
C GLU A 334 -5.70 25.69 7.58
N LEU A 335 -6.40 24.55 7.61
CA LEU A 335 -6.44 23.65 8.76
C LEU A 335 -5.07 23.03 9.04
N GLU A 336 -4.34 22.61 8.00
CA GLU A 336 -2.97 22.10 8.11
C GLU A 336 -2.01 23.18 8.63
N SER A 337 -2.16 24.43 8.17
CA SER A 337 -1.40 25.58 8.69
C SER A 337 -1.73 25.87 10.15
N LYS A 338 -3.02 25.83 10.54
CA LYS A 338 -3.45 25.95 11.94
C LYS A 338 -2.90 24.81 12.80
N TYR A 339 -2.90 23.59 12.28
CA TYR A 339 -2.34 22.40 12.93
C TYR A 339 -0.83 22.55 13.15
N GLN A 340 -0.08 22.97 12.13
CA GLN A 340 1.35 23.27 12.26
C GLN A 340 1.62 24.40 13.27
N ALA A 341 0.78 25.44 13.28
CA ALA A 341 0.88 26.50 14.28
C ALA A 341 0.63 25.96 15.70
N THR A 342 -0.34 25.06 15.89
CA THR A 342 -0.58 24.40 17.18
C THR A 342 0.54 23.46 17.59
N GLU A 343 1.15 22.71 16.67
CA GLU A 343 2.34 21.89 16.97
C GLU A 343 3.53 22.74 17.38
N GLN A 344 3.77 23.86 16.70
CA GLN A 344 4.81 24.82 17.11
C GLN A 344 4.52 25.42 18.49
N LEU A 345 3.25 25.65 18.81
CA LEU A 345 2.82 26.11 20.14
C LEU A 345 3.06 25.02 21.20
N LEU A 346 2.74 23.77 20.88
CA LEU A 346 2.96 22.60 21.74
C LEU A 346 4.46 22.44 22.03
N ALA A 347 5.30 22.50 21.00
CA ALA A 347 6.75 22.43 21.14
C ALA A 347 7.31 23.57 22.01
N ARG A 348 6.76 24.80 21.88
CA ARG A 348 7.10 25.91 22.78
C ARG A 348 6.67 25.65 24.22
N TYR A 349 5.49 25.07 24.45
CA TYR A 349 5.04 24.71 25.78
C TYR A 349 5.85 23.57 26.37
N GLU A 350 6.23 22.56 25.59
CA GLU A 350 7.12 21.48 26.01
C GLU A 350 8.50 22.04 26.40
N GLN A 351 9.06 22.94 25.60
CA GLN A 351 10.29 23.64 25.92
C GLN A 351 10.15 24.47 27.20
N LYS A 352 9.03 25.18 27.39
CA LYS A 352 8.74 25.95 28.62
C LYS A 352 8.54 25.05 29.84
N ILE A 353 7.90 23.89 29.68
CA ILE A 353 7.76 22.87 30.73
C ILE A 353 9.14 22.33 31.11
N GLN A 354 10.02 22.13 30.13
CA GLN A 354 11.39 21.69 30.35
C GLN A 354 12.23 22.76 31.07
N GLU A 355 12.09 24.03 30.71
CA GLU A 355 12.70 25.18 31.40
C GLU A 355 12.18 25.33 32.84
N LEU A 356 10.87 25.22 33.07
CA LEU A 356 10.24 25.28 34.39
C LEU A 356 10.64 24.10 35.28
N ARG A 357 10.81 22.90 34.69
CA ARG A 357 11.36 21.72 35.39
C ARG A 357 12.83 21.89 35.77
N GLN A 358 13.60 22.66 35.02
CA GLN A 358 15.00 22.98 35.33
C GLN A 358 15.12 24.09 36.39
N GLY A 359 14.05 24.84 36.68
CA GLY A 359 14.07 26.02 37.55
C GLY A 359 13.35 25.93 38.91
N ALA A 360 12.65 24.83 39.25
CA ALA A 360 11.82 24.77 40.48
C ALA A 360 12.14 23.57 41.41
N PRO A 361 12.27 23.79 42.74
CA PRO A 361 12.52 22.73 43.73
C PRO A 361 11.23 21.99 44.15
N VAL A 362 11.35 20.68 44.39
CA VAL A 362 10.27 19.72 44.70
C VAL A 362 9.99 19.62 46.21
N VAL A 363 8.72 19.62 46.62
CA VAL A 363 8.24 19.20 47.96
C VAL A 363 7.11 18.16 47.80
N GLN A 364 7.13 17.08 48.59
CA GLN A 364 6.22 15.91 48.51
C GLN A 364 5.15 15.85 49.63
N LEU A 365 4.00 15.22 49.37
CA LEU A 365 2.99 14.77 50.36
C LEU A 365 2.28 13.46 49.90
N GLN A 366 1.94 12.56 50.84
CA GLN A 366 1.61 11.11 50.65
C GLN A 366 0.11 10.71 50.84
N VAL A 367 -0.26 9.47 50.43
CA VAL A 367 -1.62 8.84 50.32
C VAL A 367 -1.76 7.53 51.16
N PRO A 368 -2.98 7.07 51.59
CA PRO A 368 -3.25 6.17 52.76
C PRO A 368 -3.24 4.61 52.58
N PRO A 369 -3.24 3.83 53.71
CA PRO A 369 -2.60 2.50 53.83
C PRO A 369 -3.34 1.21 53.42
N ALA A 370 -4.60 1.24 52.97
CA ALA A 370 -5.37 0.01 52.74
C ALA A 370 -5.13 -0.64 51.36
N LEU A 371 -4.74 0.16 50.35
CA LEU A 371 -4.30 -0.30 49.03
C LEU A 371 -2.88 -0.88 49.06
N GLN A 372 -2.09 -0.48 50.06
CA GLN A 372 -0.69 -0.90 50.24
C GLN A 372 -0.57 -2.44 50.35
N LYS A 373 -1.43 -3.11 51.13
CA LYS A 373 -1.27 -4.55 51.41
C LYS A 373 -1.45 -5.49 50.22
N ILE A 374 -2.22 -5.10 49.20
CA ILE A 374 -2.47 -5.95 48.02
C ILE A 374 -1.42 -5.66 46.92
N GLU A 375 -0.98 -4.41 46.80
CA GLU A 375 0.19 -4.06 45.97
C GLU A 375 1.48 -4.66 46.54
N ASP A 376 1.68 -4.65 47.86
CA ASP A 376 2.89 -5.15 48.52
C ASP A 376 3.09 -6.66 48.29
N GLU A 377 2.03 -7.47 48.23
CA GLU A 377 2.13 -8.92 47.96
C GLU A 377 2.47 -9.23 46.49
N HIS A 378 1.95 -8.44 45.56
CA HIS A 378 2.24 -8.60 44.14
C HIS A 378 3.62 -8.04 43.79
N GLU A 379 3.98 -6.91 44.38
CA GLU A 379 5.30 -6.29 44.23
C GLU A 379 6.38 -7.14 44.90
N ALA A 380 6.12 -7.79 46.04
CA ALA A 380 7.04 -8.76 46.64
C ALA A 380 7.29 -10.00 45.76
N ARG A 381 6.32 -10.40 44.93
CA ARG A 381 6.50 -11.47 43.92
C ARG A 381 7.34 -11.00 42.73
N VAL A 382 7.11 -9.78 42.25
CA VAL A 382 7.89 -9.17 41.16
C VAL A 382 9.33 -8.86 41.61
N GLN A 383 9.52 -8.39 42.84
CA GLN A 383 10.83 -8.10 43.44
C GLN A 383 11.64 -9.38 43.65
N ARG A 384 11.02 -10.49 44.09
CA ARG A 384 11.70 -11.79 44.19
C ARG A 384 12.22 -12.28 42.84
N ARG A 385 11.43 -12.11 41.78
CA ARG A 385 11.84 -12.46 40.41
C ARG A 385 12.99 -11.57 39.90
N LYS A 386 12.94 -10.26 40.19
CA LYS A 386 14.03 -9.31 39.87
C LYS A 386 15.30 -9.57 40.67
N LEU A 387 15.18 -9.96 41.95
CA LEU A 387 16.31 -10.33 42.81
C LEU A 387 17.01 -11.57 42.27
N TYR A 388 16.27 -12.56 41.77
CA TYR A 388 16.84 -13.75 41.14
C TYR A 388 17.68 -13.39 39.90
N THR A 389 17.14 -12.56 39.01
CA THR A 389 17.87 -12.08 37.81
C THR A 389 19.10 -11.25 38.17
N LYS A 390 19.05 -10.49 39.28
CA LYS A 390 20.20 -9.75 39.79
C LYS A 390 21.25 -10.66 40.42
N LEU A 391 20.83 -11.71 41.13
CA LEU A 391 21.72 -12.71 41.74
C LEU A 391 22.48 -13.49 40.68
N GLU A 392 21.78 -13.94 39.63
CA GLU A 392 22.36 -14.63 38.47
C GLU A 392 23.41 -13.76 37.77
N ARG A 393 23.11 -12.47 37.60
CA ARG A 393 24.03 -11.49 37.01
C ARG A 393 25.25 -11.23 37.91
N ALA A 394 25.05 -11.12 39.22
CA ALA A 394 26.14 -10.93 40.18
C ALA A 394 27.08 -12.14 40.24
N VAL A 395 26.55 -13.36 40.20
CA VAL A 395 27.35 -14.60 40.13
C VAL A 395 28.20 -14.63 38.85
N MET A 396 27.63 -14.22 37.71
CA MET A 396 28.35 -14.11 36.44
C MET A 396 29.41 -12.99 36.43
N ASP A 397 29.13 -11.85 37.06
CA ASP A 397 30.09 -10.74 37.17
C ASP A 397 31.26 -11.11 38.10
N ILE A 398 30.99 -11.79 39.22
CA ILE A 398 32.02 -12.35 40.12
C ILE A 398 32.90 -13.35 39.37
N TRP A 399 32.29 -14.27 38.60
CA TRP A 399 33.03 -15.21 37.76
C TRP A 399 33.93 -14.47 36.74
N THR A 400 33.37 -13.48 36.05
CA THR A 400 34.09 -12.71 35.02
C THR A 400 35.30 -11.96 35.59
N VAL A 401 35.16 -11.29 36.73
CA VAL A 401 36.25 -10.51 37.33
C VAL A 401 37.33 -11.41 37.95
N CYS A 402 36.94 -12.52 38.57
CA CYS A 402 37.91 -13.48 39.11
C CYS A 402 38.69 -14.21 38.01
N HIS A 403 38.03 -14.56 36.89
CA HIS A 403 38.66 -15.16 35.72
C HIS A 403 39.67 -14.21 35.05
N GLN A 404 39.37 -12.90 35.00
CA GLN A 404 40.30 -11.87 34.50
C GLN A 404 41.51 -11.60 35.42
N THR A 405 41.48 -12.07 36.67
CA THR A 405 42.48 -11.75 37.69
C THR A 405 43.26 -12.97 38.20
N GLY A 406 43.02 -14.14 37.58
CA GLY A 406 43.78 -15.37 37.78
C GLY A 406 43.38 -16.19 39.01
N GLY A 407 42.19 -15.95 39.59
CA GLY A 407 41.67 -16.75 40.71
C GLY A 407 40.83 -17.94 40.24
N GLU A 408 40.95 -19.10 40.89
CA GLU A 408 40.11 -20.29 40.62
C GLU A 408 38.73 -20.15 41.27
N VAL A 409 37.72 -19.79 40.48
CA VAL A 409 36.34 -19.57 40.97
C VAL A 409 35.29 -20.25 40.09
N ASP A 410 35.72 -21.10 39.15
CA ASP A 410 34.83 -21.86 38.25
C ASP A 410 33.85 -22.77 39.00
N TRP A 411 34.22 -23.23 40.21
CA TRP A 411 33.36 -24.05 41.05
C TRP A 411 32.10 -23.32 41.56
N VAL A 412 32.11 -21.99 41.65
CA VAL A 412 30.95 -21.19 42.13
C VAL A 412 29.84 -21.16 41.09
N VAL A 413 30.19 -21.06 39.81
CA VAL A 413 29.23 -21.13 38.69
C VAL A 413 28.67 -22.54 38.58
N ASP A 414 29.52 -23.56 38.71
CA ASP A 414 29.09 -24.96 38.70
C ASP A 414 28.16 -25.29 39.88
N GLU A 415 28.43 -24.82 41.10
CA GLU A 415 27.56 -25.04 42.27
C GLU A 415 26.21 -24.32 42.12
N PHE A 416 26.21 -23.08 41.61
CA PHE A 416 24.99 -22.29 41.34
C PHE A 416 24.06 -23.01 40.35
N TYR A 417 24.62 -23.56 39.26
CA TYR A 417 23.85 -24.33 38.28
C TYR A 417 23.56 -25.78 38.72
N ARG A 418 24.33 -26.39 39.64
CA ARG A 418 24.03 -27.71 40.20
C ARG A 418 22.79 -27.70 41.09
N GLN A 419 22.56 -26.60 41.80
CA GLN A 419 21.33 -26.39 42.59
C GLN A 419 20.08 -26.07 41.73
N GLN A 420 20.23 -25.93 40.41
CA GLN A 420 19.12 -25.67 39.48
C GLN A 420 18.34 -26.91 39.00
N ARG A 421 18.60 -28.12 39.52
CA ARG A 421 17.61 -29.22 39.47
C ARG A 421 16.86 -29.16 40.81
N VAL A 422 15.58 -28.77 40.92
CA VAL A 422 14.38 -29.39 40.34
C VAL A 422 13.17 -28.42 40.36
N GLY A 423 12.40 -28.33 39.27
CA GLY A 423 10.94 -28.13 39.31
C GLY A 423 10.33 -26.77 38.87
N PRO A 424 9.12 -26.77 38.24
CA PRO A 424 8.52 -25.60 37.57
C PRO A 424 7.99 -24.47 38.47
N ASN A 425 8.24 -24.51 39.79
CA ASN A 425 7.73 -23.54 40.75
C ASN A 425 8.80 -22.70 41.48
N GLY A 426 10.08 -22.87 41.18
CA GLY A 426 11.15 -22.00 41.69
C GLY A 426 11.42 -22.12 43.20
N MET A 427 12.55 -22.75 43.54
CA MET A 427 13.20 -22.85 44.86
C MET A 427 12.29 -22.82 46.10
N ASP A 428 11.91 -24.01 46.59
CA ASP A 428 11.68 -24.19 48.03
C ASP A 428 13.06 -24.16 48.71
N GLY A 429 13.31 -23.17 49.58
CA GLY A 429 14.54 -23.10 50.39
C GLY A 429 15.33 -21.79 50.29
N PHE A 430 14.76 -20.67 50.76
CA PHE A 430 15.49 -19.39 50.82
C PHE A 430 16.64 -19.39 51.86
N GLU A 431 16.59 -20.29 52.85
CA GLU A 431 17.69 -20.46 53.82
C GLU A 431 18.97 -21.01 53.18
N GLU A 432 18.85 -21.81 52.12
CA GLU A 432 19.99 -22.39 51.41
C GLU A 432 20.72 -21.33 50.56
N VAL A 433 19.98 -20.34 50.02
CA VAL A 433 20.54 -19.22 49.25
C VAL A 433 21.36 -18.29 50.13
N SER A 434 20.90 -18.01 51.35
CA SER A 434 21.64 -17.15 52.29
C SER A 434 22.96 -17.81 52.74
N ALA A 435 22.93 -19.13 53.00
CA ALA A 435 24.13 -19.91 53.31
C ALA A 435 25.10 -20.02 52.11
N PHE A 436 24.58 -20.11 50.89
CA PHE A 436 25.38 -20.11 49.66
C PHE A 436 26.03 -18.74 49.40
N MET A 437 25.29 -17.65 49.56
CA MET A 437 25.82 -16.29 49.43
C MET A 437 26.86 -15.95 50.51
N ALA A 438 26.68 -16.45 51.74
CA ALA A 438 27.69 -16.30 52.79
C ALA A 438 29.03 -16.96 52.40
N LYS A 439 29.00 -18.16 51.80
CA LYS A 439 30.21 -18.82 51.28
C LYS A 439 30.89 -18.04 50.15
N ILE A 440 30.11 -17.41 49.26
CA ILE A 440 30.65 -16.56 48.18
C ILE A 440 31.30 -15.30 48.77
N VAL A 441 30.66 -14.65 49.75
CA VAL A 441 31.18 -13.47 50.44
C VAL A 441 32.46 -13.80 51.21
N ASP A 442 32.52 -14.95 51.90
CA ASP A 442 33.74 -15.41 52.59
C ASP A 442 34.90 -15.67 51.61
N ALA A 443 34.62 -16.28 50.45
CA ALA A 443 35.63 -16.49 49.40
C ALA A 443 36.13 -15.17 48.77
N LEU A 444 35.24 -14.18 48.62
CA LEU A 444 35.57 -12.85 48.13
C LEU A 444 36.32 -12.01 49.18
N HIS A 445 36.07 -12.23 50.47
CA HIS A 445 36.86 -11.64 51.55
C HIS A 445 38.30 -12.18 51.58
N ALA A 446 38.48 -13.48 51.35
CA ALA A 446 39.81 -14.11 51.31
C ALA A 446 40.71 -13.58 50.18
N THR A 447 40.12 -13.06 49.10
CA THR A 447 40.85 -12.54 47.92
C THR A 447 41.28 -11.06 48.03
N GLN A 448 41.06 -10.40 49.19
CA GLN A 448 41.49 -9.02 49.50
C GLN A 448 41.19 -7.97 48.40
N ARG A 449 40.03 -8.07 47.72
CA ARG A 449 39.56 -7.08 46.73
C ARG A 449 38.20 -6.48 47.13
N PRO A 450 38.17 -5.35 47.87
CA PRO A 450 36.95 -4.77 48.43
C PRO A 450 35.92 -4.20 47.43
N ARG A 451 36.20 -4.20 46.12
CA ARG A 451 35.25 -3.75 45.07
C ARG A 451 34.28 -4.84 44.58
N LEU A 452 34.60 -6.11 44.77
CA LEU A 452 33.72 -7.23 44.38
C LEU A 452 32.73 -7.63 45.50
N LEU A 453 32.99 -7.17 46.72
CA LEU A 453 32.18 -7.40 47.91
C LEU A 453 30.99 -6.43 48.04
N LYS A 454 31.06 -5.30 47.34
CA LYS A 454 30.00 -4.29 47.28
C LYS A 454 29.07 -4.62 46.11
#